data_AF-A0AAU4Y1M5-F1
#
_entry.id   AF-A0AAU4Y1M5-F1
#
_cell.length_a   1.000
_cell.length_b   1.000
_cell.length_c   1.000
_cell.angle_alpha   90.00
_cell.angle_beta   90.00
_cell.angle_gamma   90.00
#
_symmetry.space_group_name_H-M   'P 1'
#
loop_
_entity.id
_entity.type
_entity.pdbx_description
1 polymer ?
#
loop_
_entity_poly.entity_id
_entity_poly.type
_entity_poly.pdbx_seq_one_letter_code
_entity_poly.pdbx_strand_id
1 'polypeptide(L)' 'MGQRTQAAVGCLAMALGWGAGLAVWARGVRGRFWRFEQSPDWSVLYAELPLALLGGTAGGLALWAVFGRLRGSR' A
#
# COMPACT_ATOMS: atom_id res chain seq x y z
N MET A 1 -16.09 -21.14 -12.42
CA MET A 1 -14.76 -20.84 -11.83
C MET A 1 -14.42 -19.35 -11.71
N GLY A 2 -14.83 -18.46 -12.63
CA GLY A 2 -14.29 -17.08 -12.71
C GLY A 2 -14.43 -16.19 -11.47
N GLN A 3 -15.49 -16.34 -10.67
CA GLN A 3 -15.74 -15.47 -9.51
C GLN A 3 -14.73 -15.69 -8.36
N ARG A 4 -14.30 -16.93 -8.12
CA ARG A 4 -13.28 -17.26 -7.12
C ARG A 4 -11.92 -16.71 -7.53
N THR A 5 -11.58 -16.84 -8.81
CA THR A 5 -10.35 -16.29 -9.36
C THR A 5 -10.35 -14.77 -9.26
N GLN A 6 -11.47 -14.11 -9.56
CA GLN A 6 -11.59 -12.65 -9.43
C GLN A 6 -11.44 -12.17 -7.98
N ALA A 7 -12.04 -12.88 -7.01
CA ALA A 7 -11.85 -12.58 -5.61
C ALA A 7 -10.38 -12.75 -5.16
N ALA A 8 -9.74 -13.85 -5.57
CA ALA A 8 -8.33 -14.11 -5.25
C ALA A 8 -7.39 -13.04 -5.82
N VAL A 9 -7.62 -12.61 -7.07
CA VAL A 9 -6.80 -11.54 -7.67
C VAL A 9 -7.07 -10.19 -7.01
N GLY A 10 -8.32 -9.91 -6.61
CA GLY A 10 -8.64 -8.72 -5.82
C GLY A 10 -7.89 -8.68 -4.48
N CYS A 11 -7.85 -9.80 -3.74
CA CYS A 11 -7.07 -9.93 -2.52
C CYS A 11 -5.56 -9.74 -2.77
N LEU A 12 -5.02 -10.33 -3.85
CA LEU A 12 -3.63 -10.15 -4.25
C LEU A 12 -3.31 -8.69 -4.58
N ALA A 13 -4.18 -7.99 -5.31
CA ALA A 13 -4.01 -6.58 -5.61
C ALA A 13 -3.97 -5.71 -4.35
N MET A 14 -4.81 -6.02 -3.36
CA MET A 14 -4.77 -5.34 -2.05
C MET A 14 -3.48 -5.64 -1.29
N ALA A 15 -3.07 -6.91 -1.22
CA ALA A 15 -1.83 -7.30 -0.55
C ALA A 15 -0.60 -6.63 -1.17
N LEU A 16 -0.55 -6.55 -2.50
CA LEU A 16 0.51 -5.85 -3.23
C LEU A 16 0.47 -4.34 -3.02
N GLY A 17 -0.72 -3.73 -3.04
CA GLY A 17 -0.88 -2.31 -2.75
C GLY A 17 -0.37 -1.95 -1.35
N TRP A 18 -0.82 -2.71 -0.34
CA TRP A 18 -0.39 -2.53 1.05
C TRP A 18 1.12 -2.74 1.23
N GLY A 19 1.65 -3.82 0.63
CA GLY A 19 3.08 -4.12 0.63
C GLY A 19 3.93 -3.04 -0.07
N ALA A 20 3.43 -2.45 -1.16
CA ALA A 20 4.10 -1.34 -1.84
C ALA A 20 4.14 -0.07 -0.95
N GLY A 21 3.03 0.26 -0.29
CA GLY A 21 2.98 1.33 0.70
C GLY A 21 4.00 1.13 1.82
N LEU A 22 4.05 -0.09 2.38
CA LEU A 22 5.04 -0.45 3.40
C LEU A 22 6.47 -0.39 2.87
N ALA A 23 6.74 -0.84 1.65
CA ALA A 23 8.07 -0.79 1.05
C ALA A 23 8.55 0.65 0.81
N VAL A 24 7.65 1.54 0.37
CA VAL A 24 7.93 2.98 0.24
C VAL A 24 8.22 3.58 1.62
N TRP A 25 7.42 3.24 2.63
CA TRP A 25 7.70 3.64 4.01
C TRP A 25 8.95 2.97 4.58
N ALA A 26 9.37 1.80 4.13
CA ALA A 26 10.62 1.20 4.62
C ALA A 26 11.87 1.94 4.07
N ARG A 27 11.75 2.68 2.95
CA ARG A 27 12.86 3.48 2.44
C ARG A 27 13.23 4.59 3.43
N GLY A 28 14.46 4.55 3.92
CA GLY A 28 14.95 5.54 4.87
C GLY A 28 14.46 5.31 6.30
N VAL A 29 13.91 4.12 6.61
CA VAL A 29 13.48 3.75 7.97
C VAL A 29 14.57 4.03 9.01
N ARG A 30 15.83 3.75 8.67
CA ARG A 30 16.99 3.97 9.56
C ARG A 30 17.21 5.45 9.90
N GLY A 31 16.98 6.36 8.95
CA GLY A 31 17.05 7.80 9.20
C GLY A 31 15.87 8.31 10.03
N ARG A 32 14.68 7.73 9.84
CA ARG A 32 13.49 8.09 10.63
C ARG A 32 13.60 7.62 12.08
N PHE A 33 14.08 6.40 12.32
CA PHE A 33 14.34 5.90 13.67
C PHE A 33 15.47 6.66 14.34
N TRP A 34 16.54 7.01 13.61
CA TRP A 34 17.58 7.90 14.15
C TRP A 34 17.02 9.25 14.60
N ARG A 35 16.15 9.88 13.79
CA ARG A 35 15.46 11.13 14.17
C ARG A 35 14.57 10.93 15.40
N PHE A 36 13.86 9.80 15.47
CA PHE A 36 13.00 9.44 16.60
C PHE A 36 13.77 9.26 17.91
N GLU A 37 14.97 8.67 17.85
CA GLU A 37 15.87 8.53 19.01
C GLU A 37 16.42 9.86 19.49
N GLN A 38 16.71 10.79 18.57
CA GLN A 38 17.20 12.14 18.89
C GLN A 38 16.09 13.05 19.46
N SER A 39 14.88 12.91 18.94
CA SER A 39 13.69 13.63 19.42
C SER A 39 12.47 12.77 19.15
N PRO A 40 11.57 12.54 20.13
CA PRO A 40 10.43 11.63 19.99
C PRO A 40 9.39 12.18 19.00
N ASP A 41 9.66 11.98 17.72
CA ASP A 41 8.85 12.42 16.59
C ASP A 41 7.82 11.34 16.26
N TRP A 42 6.74 11.32 17.05
CA TRP A 42 5.64 10.37 16.94
C TRP A 42 4.91 10.41 15.59
N SER A 43 5.13 11.45 14.78
CA SER A 43 4.54 11.56 13.43
C SER A 43 4.99 10.42 12.50
N VAL A 44 6.21 9.91 12.67
CA VAL A 44 6.76 8.79 11.87
C VAL A 44 5.87 7.54 11.98
N LEU A 45 5.37 7.27 13.18
CA LEU A 45 4.57 6.08 13.47
C LEU A 45 3.07 6.33 13.29
N TYR A 46 2.56 7.49 13.70
CA TYR A 46 1.11 7.76 13.71
C TYR A 46 0.60 8.53 12.50
N ALA A 47 1.45 9.16 11.70
CA ALA A 47 1.05 9.87 10.49
C ALA A 47 1.67 9.22 9.26
N GLU A 48 2.99 9.13 9.16
CA GLU A 48 3.66 8.70 7.94
C GLU A 48 3.39 7.24 7.58
N LEU A 49 3.45 6.33 8.57
CA LEU A 49 3.19 4.91 8.35
C LEU A 49 1.74 4.65 7.92
N PRO A 50 0.70 5.18 8.62
CA PRO A 50 -0.68 5.08 8.16
C PRO A 50 -0.89 5.70 6.78
N LEU A 51 -0.31 6.87 6.50
CA LEU A 51 -0.42 7.53 5.20
C LEU A 51 0.18 6.67 4.08
N ALA A 52 1.34 6.05 4.30
CA ALA A 52 1.96 5.18 3.32
C ALA A 52 1.14 3.91 3.06
N LEU A 53 0.57 3.31 4.10
CA LEU A 53 -0.31 2.14 3.97
C LEU A 53 -1.63 2.49 3.25
N LEU A 54 -2.23 3.63 3.58
CA LEU A 54 -3.43 4.14 2.89
C LEU A 54 -3.12 4.46 1.44
N GLY A 55 -2.00 5.13 1.16
CA GLY A 55 -1.52 5.40 -0.20
C GLY A 55 -1.29 4.12 -0.99
N GLY A 56 -0.67 3.11 -0.38
CA GLY A 56 -0.50 1.78 -0.95
C GLY A 56 -1.84 1.09 -1.27
N THR A 57 -2.79 1.14 -0.34
CA THR A 57 -4.15 0.59 -0.52
C THR A 57 -4.87 1.29 -1.66
N ALA A 58 -4.84 2.63 -1.69
CA ALA A 58 -5.43 3.43 -2.75
C ALA A 58 -4.80 3.10 -4.12
N GLY A 59 -3.49 2.92 -4.17
CA GLY A 59 -2.77 2.48 -5.37
C GLY A 59 -3.21 1.08 -5.82
N GLY A 60 -3.35 0.13 -4.90
CA GLY A 60 -3.86 -1.21 -5.18
C GLY A 60 -5.29 -1.21 -5.73
N LEU A 61 -6.18 -0.39 -5.14
CA LEU A 61 -7.55 -0.18 -5.62
C LEU A 61 -7.60 0.46 -7.01
N ALA A 62 -6.79 1.50 -7.24
CA ALA A 62 -6.70 2.16 -8.53
C ALA A 62 -6.22 1.19 -9.61
N LEU A 63 -5.17 0.41 -9.33
CA LEU A 63 -4.64 -0.59 -10.23
C LEU A 63 -5.70 -1.66 -10.55
N TRP A 64 -6.37 -2.19 -9.53
CA TRP A 64 -7.46 -3.15 -9.69
C TRP A 64 -8.60 -2.62 -10.54
N ALA A 65 -9.04 -1.38 -10.30
CA ALA A 65 -10.09 -0.72 -11.06
C ALA A 65 -9.69 -0.51 -12.54
N VAL A 66 -8.43 -0.13 -12.80
CA VAL A 66 -7.90 0.02 -14.16
C VAL A 66 -7.87 -1.34 -14.88
N PHE A 67 -7.35 -2.40 -14.25
CA PHE A 67 -7.37 -3.75 -14.83
C PHE A 67 -8.79 -4.26 -15.09
N GLY A 68 -9.73 -3.98 -14.18
CA GLY A 68 -11.15 -4.31 -14.34
C GLY A 68 -11.77 -3.62 -15.57
N ARG A 69 -11.53 -2.31 -15.73
CA ARG A 69 -12.00 -1.56 -16.90
C ARG A 69 -11.40 -2.07 -18.21
N LEU A 70 -10.09 -2.36 -18.23
CA LEU A 70 -9.41 -2.88 -19.42
C LEU A 70 -9.90 -4.28 -19.83
N ARG A 71 -10.31 -5.11 -18.86
CA ARG A 71 -10.89 -6.44 -19.14
C ARG A 71 -12.36 -6.40 -19.56
N GLY A 72 -13.14 -5.42 -19.09
CA GLY A 72 -14.55 -5.26 -19.48
C GLY A 72 -14.77 -4.46 -20.76
N SER A 73 -13.76 -3.76 -21.26
CA SER A 73 -13.78 -3.01 -22.52
C SER A 73 -13.40 -3.86 -23.75
N ARG A 74 -13.13 -5.16 -23.56
CA ARG A 74 -12.98 -6.16 -24.63
C ARG A 74 -14.17 -7.09 -24.61
#